data_AF-A0A9E5PP32-F1
#
_entry.id   AF-A0A9E5PP32-F1
#
_cell.length_a   1.000
_cell.length_b   1.000
_cell.length_c   1.000
_cell.angle_alpha   90.00
_cell.angle_beta   90.00
_cell.angle_gamma   90.00
#
_symmetry.space_group_name_H-M   'P 1'
#
loop_
_entity.id
_entity.type
_entity.pdbx_description
1 polymer ?
#
loop_
_entity_poly.entity_id
_entity_poly.type
_entity_poly.pdbx_seq_one_letter_code
_entity_poly.pdbx_strand_id
1 'polypeptide(L)'
;MTIAEIRELKTEELHAELDRLRRHLFDLRSQAVTEKLEDPAQLTKAKRDIARVFTVLRERGETNVEAQQYHLEAIATHKAGG
;
A
#
# COMPACT_ATOMS: atom_id res chain seq x y z
N MET A 1 -10.69 0.36 4.14
CA MET A 1 -11.24 -1.02 4.23
C MET A 1 -11.49 -1.35 5.68
N THR A 2 -12.45 -2.22 5.97
CA THR A 2 -12.67 -2.75 7.32
C THR A 2 -11.74 -3.94 7.57
N ILE A 3 -11.51 -4.28 8.84
CA ILE A 3 -10.67 -5.43 9.18
C ILE A 3 -11.33 -6.78 8.85
N ALA A 4 -12.66 -6.83 8.83
CA ALA A 4 -13.42 -8.03 8.49
C ALA A 4 -13.19 -8.40 7.02
N GLU A 5 -13.36 -7.44 6.10
CA GLU A 5 -13.10 -7.63 4.65
C GLU A 5 -11.67 -8.11 4.40
N ILE A 6 -10.69 -7.53 5.11
CA ILE A 6 -9.27 -7.93 4.98
C ILE A 6 -9.07 -9.39 5.43
N ARG A 7 -9.74 -9.83 6.50
CA ARG A 7 -9.60 -11.20 7.01
C ARG A 7 -10.23 -12.26 6.11
N GLU A 8 -11.18 -11.88 5.25
CA GLU A 8 -11.82 -12.77 4.28
C GLU A 8 -10.93 -13.07 3.04
N LEU A 9 -9.98 -12.18 2.73
CA LEU A 9 -9.04 -12.38 1.62
C LEU A 9 -8.07 -13.54 1.90
N LYS A 10 -7.68 -14.27 0.86
CA LYS A 10 -6.59 -15.25 0.91
C LYS A 10 -5.25 -14.55 1.09
N THR A 11 -4.23 -15.29 1.51
CA THR A 11 -2.91 -14.71 1.77
C THR A 11 -2.30 -14.10 0.52
N GLU A 12 -2.46 -14.73 -0.64
CA GLU A 12 -2.01 -14.22 -1.93
C GLU A 12 -2.75 -12.94 -2.33
N GLU A 13 -4.06 -12.88 -2.05
CA GLU A 13 -4.91 -11.71 -2.31
C GLU A 13 -4.51 -10.55 -1.38
N LEU A 14 -4.14 -10.82 -0.13
CA LEU A 14 -3.61 -9.81 0.79
C LEU A 14 -2.30 -9.21 0.32
N HIS A 15 -1.39 -10.03 -0.23
CA HIS A 15 -0.15 -9.53 -0.82
C HIS A 15 -0.42 -8.63 -2.02
N ALA A 16 -1.30 -9.06 -2.93
CA ALA A 16 -1.71 -8.27 -4.10
C ALA A 16 -2.39 -6.95 -3.69
N GLU A 17 -3.23 -6.99 -2.65
CA GLU A 17 -3.93 -5.82 -2.12
C GLU A 17 -2.97 -4.84 -1.44
N LEU A 18 -2.00 -5.34 -0.68
CA LEU A 18 -0.96 -4.53 -0.07
C LEU A 18 -0.13 -3.77 -1.11
N ASP A 19 0.20 -4.44 -2.22
CA ASP A 19 0.88 -3.83 -3.36
C ASP A 19 0.04 -2.74 -4.03
N ARG A 20 -1.26 -3.00 -4.21
CA ARG A 20 -2.21 -2.02 -4.76
C ARG A 20 -2.29 -0.77 -3.88
N LEU A 21 -2.43 -0.95 -2.57
CA LEU A 21 -2.52 0.16 -1.62
C LEU A 21 -1.22 0.99 -1.56
N ARG A 22 -0.05 0.34 -1.66
CA ARG A 22 1.24 1.05 -1.72
C ARG A 22 1.42 1.87 -2.99
N ARG A 23 1.05 1.32 -4.16
CA ARG A 23 1.03 2.09 -5.43
C ARG A 23 0.12 3.30 -5.31
N HIS A 24 -1.10 3.11 -4.81
CA HIS A 24 -2.03 4.21 -4.59
C HIS A 24 -1.47 5.28 -3.64
N LEU A 25 -0.80 4.88 -2.54
CA LEU A 25 -0.13 5.82 -1.65
C LEU A 25 1.00 6.59 -2.35
N PHE A 26 1.77 5.94 -3.22
CA PHE A 26 2.79 6.61 -4.02
C PHE A 26 2.19 7.63 -4.98
N ASP A 27 1.12 7.27 -5.68
CA ASP A 27 0.42 8.17 -6.61
C ASP A 27 -0.11 9.40 -5.87
N LEU A 28 -0.77 9.21 -4.73
CA LEU A 28 -1.25 10.30 -3.88
C LEU A 28 -0.11 11.20 -3.39
N ARG A 29 1.04 10.63 -3.04
CA ARG A 29 2.22 11.41 -2.62
C ARG A 29 2.81 12.19 -3.79
N SER A 30 2.83 11.61 -4.98
CA SER A 30 3.34 12.26 -6.19
C SER A 30 2.45 13.44 -6.60
N GLN A 31 1.13 13.24 -6.58
CA GLN A 31 0.15 14.31 -6.82
C GLN A 31 0.29 15.44 -5.79
N ALA A 32 0.49 15.11 -4.51
CA ALA A 32 0.65 16.11 -3.44
C ALA A 32 1.89 17.01 -3.59
N VAL A 33 2.87 16.61 -4.40
CA VAL A 33 4.07 17.42 -4.68
C VAL A 33 3.77 18.48 -5.74
N THR A 34 3.00 18.12 -6.78
CA THR A 34 2.70 19.02 -7.90
C THR A 34 1.55 19.96 -7.60
N GLU A 35 0.57 19.52 -6.81
CA GLU A 35 -0.63 20.27 -6.49
C GLU A 35 -1.22 19.87 -5.13
N LYS A 36 -2.10 20.72 -4.59
CA LYS A 36 -2.81 20.39 -3.36
C LYS A 36 -3.84 19.30 -3.66
N LEU A 37 -3.75 18.17 -2.95
CA LEU A 37 -4.77 17.13 -3.03
C LEU A 37 -6.15 17.67 -2.68
N GLU A 38 -7.14 17.31 -3.48
CA GLU A 38 -8.55 17.60 -3.22
C GLU A 38 -9.02 16.95 -1.91
N ASP A 39 -8.56 15.73 -1.63
CA ASP A 39 -8.84 15.00 -0.40
C ASP A 39 -7.57 14.45 0.27
N PRO A 40 -6.94 15.24 1.16
CA PRO A 40 -5.79 14.81 1.95
C PRO A 40 -6.08 13.64 2.89
N ALA A 41 -7.35 13.36 3.21
CA ALA A 41 -7.70 12.23 4.08
C ALA A 41 -7.39 10.88 3.40
N GLN A 42 -7.33 10.84 2.05
CA GLN A 42 -6.97 9.64 1.31
C GLN A 42 -5.57 9.13 1.64
N LEU A 43 -4.60 10.04 1.85
CA LEU A 43 -3.24 9.66 2.30
C LEU A 43 -3.29 8.91 3.64
N THR A 44 -4.05 9.43 4.60
CA THR A 44 -4.18 8.82 5.92
C THR A 44 -4.93 7.50 5.85
N LYS A 45 -5.98 7.42 5.02
CA LYS A 45 -6.76 6.21 4.78
C LYS A 45 -5.91 5.11 4.17
N ALA A 46 -5.15 5.43 3.11
CA ALA A 46 -4.25 4.48 2.45
C ALA A 46 -3.20 3.92 3.42
N LYS A 47 -2.54 4.79 4.22
CA LYS A 47 -1.59 4.36 5.26
C LYS A 47 -2.21 3.40 6.28
N ARG A 48 -3.45 3.69 6.73
CA ARG A 48 -4.17 2.83 7.68
C ARG A 48 -4.56 1.49 7.06
N ASP A 49 -5.01 1.49 5.81
CA ASP A 49 -5.37 0.25 5.11
C ASP A 49 -4.13 -0.64 4.89
N ILE A 50 -2.98 -0.05 4.50
CA ILE A 50 -1.68 -0.75 4.43
C ILE A 50 -1.34 -1.40 5.78
N ALA A 51 -1.42 -0.65 6.87
CA ALA A 51 -1.10 -1.16 8.20
C ALA A 51 -2.01 -2.32 8.61
N ARG A 52 -3.31 -2.26 8.30
CA ARG A 52 -4.26 -3.35 8.61
C ARG A 52 -3.93 -4.62 7.84
N VAL A 53 -3.68 -4.51 6.53
CA VAL A 53 -3.33 -5.65 5.68
C VAL A 53 -2.02 -6.27 6.15
N PHE A 54 -1.01 -5.45 6.43
CA PHE A 54 0.28 -5.91 6.95
C PHE A 54 0.13 -6.65 8.29
N THR A 55 -0.68 -6.13 9.22
CA THR A 55 -0.96 -6.81 10.49
C THR A 55 -1.60 -8.18 10.28
N VAL A 56 -2.59 -8.30 9.38
CA VAL A 56 -3.23 -9.59 9.11
C VAL A 56 -2.26 -10.58 8.46
N LEU A 57 -1.39 -10.14 7.54
CA LEU A 57 -0.32 -10.99 6.99
C LEU A 57 0.62 -11.50 8.07
N ARG A 58 1.05 -10.62 8.99
CA ARG A 58 1.84 -11.00 10.18
C ARG A 58 1.12 -11.98 11.09
N GLU A 59 -0.18 -11.77 11.36
CA GLU A 59 -1.02 -12.69 12.15
C GLU A 59 -1.09 -14.08 11.50
N ARG A 60 -0.99 -14.16 10.17
CA ARG A 60 -0.98 -15.42 9.40
C ARG A 60 0.41 -16.09 9.32
N GLY A 61 1.44 -15.50 9.92
CA GLY A 61 2.79 -16.06 9.93
C GLY A 61 3.65 -15.66 8.72
N GLU A 62 3.21 -14.70 7.92
CA GLU A 62 4.05 -14.15 6.83
C GLU A 62 5.20 -13.32 7.44
N THR A 63 6.41 -13.86 7.34
CA THR A 63 7.62 -13.26 7.94
C THR A 63 8.40 -12.39 6.97
N ASN A 64 8.17 -12.54 5.67
CA ASN A 64 8.97 -11.90 4.62
C ASN A 64 8.16 -10.97 3.71
N VAL A 65 7.08 -10.38 4.26
CA VAL A 65 6.18 -9.47 3.56
C VAL A 65 6.95 -8.32 2.91
N GLU A 66 7.99 -7.78 3.54
CA GLU A 66 8.78 -6.69 2.96
C GLU A 66 9.65 -7.13 1.77
N ALA A 67 10.25 -8.32 1.81
CA ALA A 67 11.09 -8.79 0.71
C ALA A 67 10.28 -9.17 -0.53
N GLN A 68 9.06 -9.71 -0.34
CA GLN A 68 8.14 -9.98 -1.45
C GLN A 68 7.70 -8.70 -2.18
N GLN A 69 7.85 -7.55 -1.53
CA GLN A 69 7.28 -6.28 -2.00
C GLN A 69 8.33 -5.24 -2.41
N TYR A 70 9.62 -5.58 -2.33
CA TYR A 70 10.75 -4.72 -2.70
C TYR A 70 10.73 -4.25 -4.16
N HIS A 71 9.82 -4.76 -4.99
CA HIS A 71 9.80 -4.52 -6.42
C HIS A 71 9.20 -3.15 -6.83
N LEU A 72 8.38 -2.51 -5.99
CA LEU A 72 7.61 -1.33 -6.43
C LEU A 72 8.28 0.02 -6.13
N GLU A 73 9.05 0.12 -5.05
CA GLU A 73 9.75 1.38 -4.71
C GLU A 73 10.92 1.69 -5.66
N ALA A 74 11.55 0.66 -6.22
CA ALA A 74 12.66 0.81 -7.17
C ALA A 74 12.20 1.36 -8.54
N ILE A 75 10.98 1.03 -8.98
CA ILE A 75 10.45 1.44 -10.29
C ILE A 75 9.94 2.89 -10.25
N ALA A 76 9.39 3.30 -9.10
CA ALA A 76 8.78 4.62 -8.93
C ALA A 76 9.81 5.76 -8.89
N THR A 77 11.02 5.48 -8.39
CA THR A 77 12.13 6.44 -8.32
C THR A 77 12.67 6.84 -9.70
N HIS A 78 12.44 6.03 -10.74
CA HIS A 78 13.01 6.29 -12.08
C HIS A 78 12.13 7.12 -13.02
N LYS A 79 10.87 7.41 -12.67
CA LYS A 79 9.93 8.11 -13.58
C LYS A 79 9.79 9.62 -13.33
N ALA A 80 10.54 10.19 -12.40
CA ALA A 80 10.49 11.62 -12.03
C ALA A 80 11.75 12.42 -12.45
N GLY A 81 12.52 11.91 -13.41
CA GLY A 81 13.69 12.59 -13.97
C GLY A 81 13.69 12.49 -15.50
N GLY A 82 12.81 13.24 -16.15
CA GLY A 82 12.70 13.38 -17.60
C GLY A 82 11.91 14.63 -17.96
#